data_AF-A0A401IMW1-F1
#
_entry.id   AF-A0A401IMW1-F1
#
_cell.length_a   1.000
_cell.length_b   1.000
_cell.length_c   1.000
_cell.angle_alpha   90.00
_cell.angle_beta   90.00
_cell.angle_gamma   90.00
#
_symmetry.space_group_name_H-M   'P 1'
#
loop_
_entity.id
_entity.type
_entity.pdbx_description
1 polymer ?
#
loop_
_entity_poly.entity_id
_entity_poly.type
_entity_poly.pdbx_seq_one_letter_code
_entity_poly.pdbx_strand_id
1 'polypeptide(L)'
;MSVILIINKKSEEDVHLEFLVEEFSAKECLETILPKILSPNITYKIHDFRGKSDLIKKLPDRLKGYKAWIPQDYKIIVLVDRDNEDCTKLKDKLEKIARETGFMTQSNRKNQKAFQLLNRIAIIVG
;
A
#
# COMPACT_ATOMS: atom_id res chain seq x y z
N MET A 1 13.08 3.21 3.25
CA MET A 1 13.04 4.67 3.55
C MET A 1 11.71 5.33 3.16
N SER A 2 11.12 5.05 1.98
CA SER A 2 9.89 5.71 1.51
C SER A 2 8.57 5.29 2.20
N VAL A 3 8.51 4.11 2.85
CA VAL A 3 7.34 3.68 3.65
C VAL A 3 7.36 4.36 5.02
N ILE A 4 8.55 4.44 5.64
CA ILE A 4 8.78 5.10 6.94
C ILE A 4 8.38 6.58 6.90
N LEU A 5 8.69 7.30 5.81
CA LEU A 5 8.34 8.73 5.70
C LEU A 5 6.84 9.03 5.63
N ILE A 6 6.01 8.03 5.27
CA ILE A 6 4.56 8.18 5.20
C ILE A 6 3.93 7.86 6.55
N ILE A 7 4.52 6.89 7.24
CA ILE A 7 4.15 6.47 8.60
C ILE A 7 4.56 7.53 9.63
N ASN A 8 5.76 8.12 9.50
CA ASN A 8 6.31 9.09 10.46
C ASN A 8 5.78 10.51 10.30
N LYS A 9 4.85 10.76 9.36
CA LYS A 9 4.21 12.06 9.29
C LYS A 9 3.14 12.13 10.38
N LYS A 10 3.58 12.30 11.64
CA LYS A 10 2.84 12.62 12.87
C LYS A 10 1.38 12.98 12.56
N SER A 11 0.53 11.97 12.36
CA SER A 11 -0.87 12.16 12.03
C SER A 11 -1.61 12.10 13.36
N GLU A 12 -2.11 13.24 13.81
CA GLU A 12 -2.95 13.38 15.01
C GLU A 12 -4.36 12.78 14.83
N GLU A 13 -4.58 11.98 13.79
CA GLU A 13 -5.87 11.36 13.48
C GLU A 13 -5.78 9.84 13.60
N ASP A 14 -6.83 9.23 14.12
CA ASP A 14 -7.05 7.78 14.08
C ASP A 14 -7.10 7.34 12.61
N VAL A 15 -6.10 6.56 12.19
CA VAL A 15 -5.97 6.11 10.80
C VAL A 15 -5.79 4.61 10.80
N HIS A 16 -6.56 3.93 9.94
CA HIS A 16 -6.38 2.51 9.66
C HIS A 16 -5.56 2.29 8.38
N LEU A 17 -4.60 1.37 8.45
CA LEU A 17 -3.70 1.02 7.34
C LEU A 17 -3.99 -0.40 6.82
N GLU A 18 -4.33 -0.52 5.54
CA GLU A 18 -4.51 -1.80 4.83
C GLU A 18 -3.26 -2.09 3.98
N PHE A 19 -2.41 -3.00 4.43
CA PHE A 19 -1.22 -3.44 3.69
C PHE A 19 -1.55 -4.59 2.76
N LEU A 20 -1.30 -4.41 1.46
CA LEU A 20 -1.37 -5.44 0.44
C LEU A 20 0.06 -5.78 0.02
N VAL A 21 0.57 -6.93 0.46
CA VAL A 21 1.98 -7.31 0.30
C VAL A 21 2.13 -8.49 -0.63
N GLU A 22 3.18 -8.48 -1.43
CA GLU A 22 3.42 -9.49 -2.46
C GLU A 22 3.41 -10.94 -1.97
N GLU A 23 4.02 -11.20 -0.81
CA GLU A 23 4.23 -12.55 -0.30
C GLU A 23 4.24 -12.62 1.23
N PHE A 24 4.22 -13.86 1.74
CA PHE A 24 4.15 -14.16 3.18
C PHE A 24 5.37 -13.62 3.95
N SER A 25 6.57 -13.65 3.38
CA SER A 25 7.79 -13.16 4.03
C SER A 25 7.68 -11.65 4.37
N ALA A 26 7.12 -10.86 3.46
CA ALA A 26 6.91 -9.42 3.63
C ALA A 26 5.91 -9.14 4.76
N LYS A 27 4.88 -9.99 4.90
CA LYS A 27 3.92 -9.92 5.99
C LYS A 27 4.59 -10.18 7.34
N GLU A 28 5.33 -11.27 7.49
CA GLU A 28 6.04 -11.59 8.74
C GLU A 28 7.01 -10.46 9.16
N CYS A 29 7.69 -9.87 8.17
CA CYS A 29 8.56 -8.72 8.39
C CYS A 29 7.77 -7.50 8.90
N LEU A 30 6.63 -7.17 8.28
CA LEU A 30 5.78 -6.08 8.74
C LEU A 30 5.16 -6.33 10.11
N GLU A 31 4.71 -7.56 10.41
CA GLU A 31 4.17 -7.91 11.72
C GLU A 31 5.20 -7.69 12.83
N THR A 32 6.48 -7.86 12.53
CA THR A 32 7.59 -7.59 13.47
C THR A 32 7.94 -6.11 13.60
N ILE A 33 7.87 -5.34 12.51
CA ILE A 33 8.35 -3.96 12.45
C ILE A 33 7.27 -2.94 12.81
N LEU A 34 6.03 -3.12 12.32
CA LEU A 34 4.94 -2.15 12.47
C LEU A 34 4.66 -1.78 13.93
N PRO A 35 4.59 -2.72 14.91
CA PRO A 35 4.36 -2.37 16.31
C PRO A 35 5.41 -1.43 16.92
N LYS A 36 6.63 -1.42 16.35
CA LYS A 36 7.77 -0.62 16.87
C LYS A 36 7.82 0.78 16.27
N ILE A 37 7.15 0.99 15.13
CA ILE A 37 7.22 2.24 14.36
C ILE A 37 5.89 2.98 14.29
N LEU A 38 4.77 2.29 14.49
CA LEU A 38 3.45 2.91 14.49
C LEU A 38 3.14 3.53 15.84
N SER A 39 2.46 4.67 15.82
CA SER A 39 1.89 5.27 17.02
C SER A 39 0.68 4.43 17.50
N PRO A 40 0.37 4.41 18.81
CA PRO A 40 -0.69 3.56 19.36
C PRO A 40 -2.10 3.78 18.78
N ASN A 41 -2.36 4.96 18.22
CA ASN A 41 -3.63 5.34 17.58
C ASN A 41 -3.74 4.88 16.11
N ILE A 42 -2.69 4.29 15.55
CA ILE A 42 -2.71 3.76 14.19
C ILE A 42 -3.00 2.26 14.25
N THR A 43 -4.10 1.85 13.62
CA THR A 43 -4.44 0.43 13.47
C THR A 43 -4.03 -0.05 12.08
N TYR A 44 -3.79 -1.36 11.93
CA TYR A 44 -3.39 -1.90 10.63
C TYR A 44 -3.85 -3.34 10.42
N LYS A 45 -3.90 -3.73 9.15
CA LYS A 45 -4.13 -5.10 8.68
C LYS A 45 -3.19 -5.41 7.54
N ILE A 46 -2.69 -6.64 7.47
CA ILE A 46 -1.78 -7.09 6.42
C ILE A 46 -2.42 -8.24 5.65
N HIS A 47 -2.32 -8.17 4.33
CA HIS A 47 -2.82 -9.14 3.38
C HIS A 47 -1.72 -9.53 2.40
N ASP A 48 -1.21 -10.73 2.58
CA ASP A 48 -0.24 -11.35 1.70
C ASP A 48 -0.90 -11.98 0.46
N PHE A 49 -0.15 -12.00 -0.65
CA PHE A 49 -0.48 -12.68 -1.89
C PHE A 49 0.51 -13.81 -2.16
N ARG A 50 0.32 -14.54 -3.27
CA ARG A 50 1.23 -15.62 -3.68
C ARG A 50 2.19 -15.15 -4.78
N GLY A 51 2.91 -14.06 -4.50
CA GLY A 51 3.85 -13.43 -5.41
C GLY A 51 3.21 -12.37 -6.32
N LYS A 52 4.07 -11.63 -7.04
CA LYS A 52 3.70 -10.46 -7.87
C LYS A 52 2.54 -10.70 -8.82
N SER A 53 2.58 -11.82 -9.55
CA SER A 53 1.56 -12.16 -10.54
C SER A 53 0.19 -12.34 -9.89
N ASP A 54 0.13 -12.97 -8.71
CA ASP A 54 -1.11 -13.16 -7.96
C ASP A 54 -1.64 -11.82 -7.43
N LEU A 55 -0.75 -10.98 -6.87
CA LEU A 55 -1.09 -9.64 -6.41
C LEU A 55 -1.69 -8.82 -7.55
N ILE A 56 -0.99 -8.70 -8.67
CA ILE A 56 -1.42 -7.89 -9.81
C ILE A 56 -2.75 -8.37 -10.39
N LYS A 57 -2.98 -9.69 -10.41
CA LYS A 57 -4.23 -10.27 -10.90
C LYS A 57 -5.42 -9.95 -9.99
N LYS A 58 -5.23 -10.00 -8.67
CA LYS A 58 -6.31 -9.86 -7.67
C LYS A 58 -6.50 -8.43 -7.16
N LEU A 59 -5.50 -7.57 -7.32
CA LEU A 59 -5.53 -6.19 -6.83
C LEU A 59 -6.75 -5.40 -7.34
N PRO A 60 -7.16 -5.47 -8.62
CA PRO A 60 -8.32 -4.72 -9.11
C PRO A 60 -9.61 -5.08 -8.36
N ASP A 61 -9.89 -6.36 -8.17
CA ASP A 61 -11.13 -6.81 -7.51
C ASP A 61 -11.11 -6.48 -6.02
N ARG A 62 -9.94 -6.58 -5.38
CA ARG A 62 -9.79 -6.18 -3.98
C ARG A 62 -9.99 -4.69 -3.77
N LEU A 63 -9.42 -3.84 -4.64
CA LEU A 63 -9.62 -2.40 -4.58
C LEU A 63 -11.09 -2.05 -4.85
N LYS A 64 -11.76 -2.66 -5.84
CA LYS A 64 -13.21 -2.46 -6.05
C LYS A 64 -14.01 -2.81 -4.79
N GLY A 65 -13.67 -3.92 -4.15
CA GLY A 65 -14.22 -4.30 -2.86
C GLY A 65 -14.03 -3.19 -1.83
N TYR A 66 -12.80 -2.73 -1.60
CA TYR A 66 -12.53 -1.64 -0.67
C TYR A 66 -13.31 -0.37 -1.01
N LYS A 67 -13.35 0.05 -2.28
CA LYS A 67 -14.07 1.26 -2.70
C LYS A 67 -15.54 1.26 -2.28
N ALA A 68 -16.16 0.08 -2.19
CA ALA A 68 -17.56 -0.06 -1.80
C ALA A 68 -17.81 0.15 -0.30
N TRP A 69 -16.82 -0.03 0.59
CA TRP A 69 -17.07 -0.07 2.04
C TRP A 69 -16.04 0.62 2.93
N ILE A 70 -14.82 0.93 2.46
CA ILE A 70 -13.80 1.49 3.36
C ILE A 70 -14.07 2.99 3.64
N PRO A 71 -13.87 3.44 4.89
CA PRO A 71 -13.89 4.85 5.25
C PRO A 71 -12.86 5.72 4.50
N GLN A 72 -13.05 7.03 4.48
CA GLN A 72 -12.17 7.96 3.75
C GLN A 72 -10.77 8.13 4.37
N ASP A 73 -10.71 7.97 5.68
CA ASP A 73 -9.52 8.04 6.53
C ASP A 73 -8.61 6.82 6.38
N TYR A 74 -9.13 5.68 5.89
CA TYR A 74 -8.31 4.50 5.62
C TYR A 74 -7.26 4.78 4.55
N LYS A 75 -6.07 4.22 4.75
CA LYS A 75 -4.99 4.23 3.76
C LYS A 75 -4.65 2.81 3.36
N ILE A 76 -4.66 2.55 2.06
CA ILE A 76 -4.22 1.29 1.48
C ILE A 76 -2.77 1.46 1.02
N ILE A 77 -1.92 0.53 1.41
CA ILE A 77 -0.50 0.50 1.08
C ILE A 77 -0.21 -0.79 0.32
N VAL A 78 0.08 -0.67 -0.98
CA VAL A 78 0.51 -1.80 -1.80
C VAL A 78 2.02 -1.85 -1.77
N LEU A 79 2.58 -2.94 -1.21
CA LEU A 79 4.01 -3.21 -1.19
C LEU A 79 4.33 -4.36 -2.15
N VAL A 80 5.14 -4.06 -3.16
CA VAL A 80 5.62 -5.05 -4.14
C VAL A 80 7.13 -5.03 -4.15
N ASP A 81 7.77 -6.19 -4.24
CA ASP A 81 9.22 -6.24 -4.41
C ASP A 81 9.59 -5.85 -5.85
N ARG A 82 10.71 -5.16 -5.97
CA ARG A 82 11.23 -4.70 -7.25
C ARG A 82 11.65 -5.88 -8.13
N ASP A 83 12.35 -6.85 -7.56
CA ASP A 83 13.17 -7.82 -8.29
C ASP A 83 14.10 -7.13 -9.34
N ASN A 84 14.51 -7.89 -10.37
CA ASN A 84 15.22 -7.39 -11.56
C ASN A 84 14.29 -6.76 -12.62
N GLU A 85 13.05 -6.40 -12.28
CA GLU A 85 12.09 -5.83 -13.23
C GLU A 85 12.22 -4.30 -13.36
N ASP A 86 11.64 -3.78 -14.45
CA ASP A 86 11.50 -2.36 -14.70
C ASP A 86 10.48 -1.74 -13.75
N CYS A 87 10.97 -1.07 -12.71
CA CYS A 87 10.16 -0.39 -11.68
C CYS A 87 9.14 0.58 -12.27
N THR A 88 9.46 1.19 -13.42
CA THR A 88 8.60 2.20 -14.05
C THR A 88 7.35 1.51 -14.59
N LYS A 89 7.52 0.40 -15.31
CA LYS A 89 6.41 -0.40 -15.84
C LYS A 89 5.54 -0.97 -14.73
N LEU A 90 6.17 -1.48 -13.66
CA LEU A 90 5.44 -2.00 -12.51
C LEU A 90 4.62 -0.89 -11.82
N LYS A 91 5.24 0.27 -11.58
CA LYS A 91 4.55 1.43 -11.00
C LYS A 91 3.39 1.88 -11.87
N ASP A 92 3.59 2.04 -13.18
CA ASP A 92 2.54 2.46 -14.11
C ASP A 92 1.36 1.49 -14.13
N LYS A 93 1.64 0.18 -14.04
CA LYS A 93 0.60 -0.85 -13.94
C LYS A 93 -0.22 -0.71 -12.65
N LEU A 94 0.43 -0.52 -11.50
CA LEU A 94 -0.24 -0.32 -10.22
C LEU A 94 -1.06 0.98 -10.19
N GLU A 95 -0.52 2.06 -10.75
CA GLU A 95 -1.21 3.36 -10.87
C GLU A 95 -2.42 3.27 -11.82
N LYS A 96 -2.30 2.50 -12.91
CA LYS A 96 -3.42 2.23 -13.82
C LYS A 96 -4.55 1.48 -13.10
N ILE A 97 -4.23 0.40 -12.38
CA ILE A 97 -5.21 -0.38 -11.58
C ILE A 97 -5.90 0.51 -10.54
N ALA A 98 -5.13 1.33 -9.83
CA ALA A 98 -5.66 2.28 -8.85
C ALA A 98 -6.68 3.24 -9.48
N ARG A 99 -6.32 3.85 -10.61
CA ARG A 99 -7.18 4.79 -11.33
C ARG A 99 -8.47 4.13 -11.83
N GLU A 100 -8.36 2.93 -12.41
CA GLU A 100 -9.49 2.16 -12.94
C GLU A 100 -10.47 1.72 -11.84
N THR A 101 -10.01 1.65 -10.59
CA THR A 101 -10.83 1.30 -9.42
C THR A 101 -11.30 2.53 -8.63
N GLY A 102 -11.05 3.73 -9.15
CA GLY A 102 -11.53 4.98 -8.57
C GLY A 102 -10.78 5.43 -7.32
N PHE A 103 -9.55 4.92 -7.11
CA PHE A 103 -8.67 5.40 -6.06
C PHE A 103 -7.78 6.54 -6.54
N MET A 104 -7.69 7.58 -5.72
CA MET A 104 -6.68 8.60 -5.87
C MET A 104 -5.38 8.16 -5.20
N THR A 105 -4.31 8.12 -5.97
CA THR A 105 -2.98 7.78 -5.48
C THR A 105 -2.20 9.01 -5.06
N GLN A 106 -1.22 8.82 -4.16
CA GLN A 106 -0.32 9.92 -3.79
C GLN A 106 0.45 10.49 -4.99
N SER A 107 0.81 9.65 -5.97
CA SER A 107 1.55 10.05 -7.18
C SER A 107 0.75 10.96 -8.10
N ASN A 108 -0.58 10.89 -8.05
CA ASN A 108 -1.47 11.55 -9.01
C ASN A 108 -2.36 12.64 -8.38
N ARG A 109 -2.10 13.01 -7.12
CA ARG A 109 -2.80 14.12 -6.45
C ARG A 109 -2.31 15.46 -7.04
N LYS A 110 -3.02 16.01 -8.02
CA LYS A 110 -2.78 17.36 -8.55
C LYS A 110 -3.18 18.40 -7.50
N ASN A 111 -2.30 18.68 -6.53
CA ASN A 111 -2.49 19.63 -5.43
C ASN A 111 -3.63 19.35 -4.42
N GLN A 112 -4.31 18.21 -4.52
CA GLN A 112 -5.30 17.79 -3.51
C GLN A 112 -4.61 17.18 -2.27
N LYS A 113 -5.07 17.57 -1.07
CA LYS A 113 -4.47 17.14 0.21
C LYS A 113 -4.74 15.66 0.53
N ALA A 114 -5.90 15.13 0.14
CA ALA A 114 -6.34 13.79 0.50
C ALA A 114 -6.02 12.75 -0.58
N PHE A 115 -5.47 11.60 -0.18
CA PHE A 115 -5.32 10.39 -1.00
C PHE A 115 -5.65 9.16 -0.13
N GLN A 116 -6.06 8.05 -0.76
CA GLN A 116 -6.41 6.82 -0.03
C GLN A 116 -5.50 5.64 -0.39
N LEU A 117 -4.85 5.67 -1.55
CA LEU A 117 -4.02 4.56 -2.01
C LEU A 117 -2.56 4.99 -2.21
N LEU A 118 -1.67 4.13 -1.77
CA LEU A 118 -0.25 4.31 -1.87
C LEU A 118 0.40 3.09 -2.49
N ASN A 119 0.90 3.24 -3.71
CA ASN A 119 1.75 2.24 -4.33
C ASN A 119 3.20 2.47 -3.89
N ARG A 120 3.83 1.44 -3.33
CA ARG A 120 5.25 1.45 -2.96
C ARG A 120 5.91 0.19 -3.47
N ILE A 121 6.89 0.38 -4.33
CA ILE A 121 7.81 -0.67 -4.71
C ILE A 121 8.90 -0.66 -3.65
N ALA A 122 8.96 -1.72 -2.86
CA ALA A 122 10.03 -1.95 -1.91
C ALA A 122 11.24 -2.50 -2.67
N ILE A 123 12.43 -2.13 -2.21
CA ILE A 123 13.67 -2.81 -2.59
C ILE A 123 14.01 -3.62 -1.35
N ILE A 124 13.72 -4.92 -1.37
CA ILE A 124 14.16 -5.81 -0.29
C ILE A 124 15.56 -6.26 -0.68
N VAL A 125 16.56 -5.76 0.06
CA VAL A 125 17.93 -6.26 -0.06
C VAL A 125 18.02 -7.43 0.90
N GLY A 126 18.14 -8.64 0.35
CA GLY A 126 18.49 -9.84 1.11
C GLY A 126 19.94 -9.79 1.59
#